data_AF-A0A142VTV4-F1
#
_entry.id   AF-A0A142VTV4-F1
#
_cell.length_a   1.000
_cell.length_b   1.000
_cell.length_c   1.000
_cell.angle_alpha   90.00
_cell.angle_beta   90.00
_cell.angle_gamma   90.00
#
_symmetry.space_group_name_H-M   'P 1'
#
loop_
_entity.id
_entity.type
_entity.pdbx_description
1 polymer ?
#
loop_
_entity_poly.entity_id
_entity_poly.type
_entity_poly.pdbx_seq_one_letter_code
_entity_poly.pdbx_strand_id
1 'polypeptide(L)'
;MSVIGHNHIRKVETFDGYDIIAHPLPARDDRVYYPTEPDGCSAGVTYASHNVMIARPTGIGKKGRLAILMHHGGGRHVLEFYEGLLPVASALLALPEREQYALAYTIFEQADECAMGMRAAEARRWAEAHVDGRIRKRRRGRSQQVYVETEAERAIRRSR
;
A
#
# COMPACT_ATOMS: atom_id res chain seq x y z
N MET A 1 -14.68 9.06 -12.69
CA MET A 1 -13.26 8.71 -12.51
C MET A 1 -13.18 7.46 -11.64
N SER A 2 -12.94 6.29 -12.23
CA SER A 2 -12.61 5.08 -11.47
C SER A 2 -11.16 5.20 -11.02
N VAL A 3 -10.92 5.22 -9.71
CA VAL A 3 -9.56 5.15 -9.16
C VAL A 3 -8.94 3.83 -9.62
N ILE A 4 -8.00 3.92 -10.55
CA ILE A 4 -7.10 2.83 -10.89
C ILE A 4 -6.17 2.66 -9.70
N GLY A 5 -6.17 1.48 -9.08
CA GLY A 5 -5.20 1.09 -8.06
C GLY A 5 -5.82 0.69 -6.73
N HIS A 6 -6.34 -0.54 -6.66
CA HIS A 6 -6.62 -1.23 -5.39
C HIS A 6 -5.30 -1.66 -4.71
N ASN A 7 -4.33 -0.74 -4.55
CA ASN A 7 -3.10 -1.00 -3.81
C ASN A 7 -3.41 -0.81 -2.32
N HIS A 8 -4.13 -1.76 -1.75
CA HIS A 8 -4.60 -1.66 -0.38
C HIS A 8 -3.58 -2.32 0.54
N ILE A 9 -2.78 -1.50 1.22
CA ILE A 9 -1.98 -1.98 2.35
C ILE A 9 -2.93 -2.31 3.50
N ARG A 10 -2.92 -3.59 3.91
CA ARG A 10 -3.71 -4.07 5.04
C ARG A 10 -2.81 -4.63 6.13
N LYS A 11 -3.11 -4.28 7.38
CA LYS A 11 -2.57 -4.98 8.54
C LYS A 11 -3.24 -6.36 8.63
N VAL A 12 -2.45 -7.38 8.93
CA VAL A 12 -2.90 -8.77 9.08
C VAL A 12 -2.30 -9.38 10.33
N GLU A 13 -2.96 -10.40 10.89
CA GLU A 13 -2.43 -11.13 12.05
C GLU A 13 -1.39 -12.16 11.61
N THR A 14 -1.66 -12.88 10.53
CA THR A 14 -0.78 -13.90 9.93
C THR A 14 -0.64 -13.66 8.43
N PHE A 15 0.38 -14.29 7.83
CA PHE A 15 0.51 -14.37 6.36
C PHE A 15 -0.14 -15.64 5.79
N ASP A 16 -1.09 -16.24 6.52
CA ASP A 16 -1.87 -17.35 6.01
C ASP A 16 -2.69 -16.87 4.80
N GLY A 17 -2.84 -17.75 3.81
CA GLY A 17 -3.47 -17.37 2.55
C GLY A 17 -2.52 -16.73 1.54
N TYR A 18 -1.21 -16.88 1.72
CA TYR A 18 -0.19 -16.44 0.77
C TYR A 18 0.88 -17.51 0.55
N ASP A 19 1.14 -17.84 -0.70
CA ASP A 19 2.25 -18.70 -1.10
C ASP A 19 3.49 -17.83 -1.32
N ILE A 20 4.47 -17.95 -0.42
CA ILE A 20 5.73 -17.21 -0.52
C ILE A 20 6.55 -17.78 -1.69
N ILE A 21 6.86 -16.91 -2.65
CA ILE A 21 7.64 -17.26 -3.85
C ILE A 21 9.06 -16.70 -3.81
N ALA A 22 9.33 -15.70 -2.96
CA ALA A 22 10.69 -15.27 -2.63
C ALA A 22 10.74 -14.66 -1.22
N HIS A 23 11.86 -14.87 -0.54
CA HIS A 23 12.16 -14.30 0.78
C HIS A 23 13.59 -13.74 0.77
N PRO A 24 13.80 -12.58 0.13
CA PRO A 24 15.14 -12.01 0.00
C PRO A 24 15.68 -11.54 1.36
N LEU A 25 16.97 -11.80 1.61
CA LEU A 25 17.68 -11.40 2.82
C LEU A 25 16.92 -11.82 4.11
N PRO A 26 16.68 -13.12 4.34
CA PRO A 26 15.91 -13.58 5.50
C PRO A 26 16.63 -13.29 6.83
N ALA A 27 17.96 -13.27 6.81
CA ALA A 27 18.76 -12.87 7.97
C ALA A 27 18.75 -11.35 8.12
N ARG A 28 18.57 -10.90 9.37
CA ARG A 28 18.46 -9.49 9.72
C ARG A 28 19.71 -8.68 9.34
N ASP A 29 20.88 -9.27 9.54
CA ASP A 29 22.16 -8.58 9.39
C ASP A 29 22.53 -8.34 7.92
N ASP A 30 21.94 -9.11 7.00
CA ASP A 30 22.16 -8.93 5.56
C ASP A 30 21.49 -7.66 5.01
N ARG A 31 20.58 -7.05 5.78
CA ARG A 31 19.79 -5.86 5.41
C ARG A 31 20.48 -4.53 5.78
N VAL A 32 21.80 -4.56 5.92
CA VAL A 32 22.63 -3.38 6.12
C VAL A 32 23.35 -3.07 4.81
N TYR A 33 23.21 -1.83 4.34
CA TYR A 33 23.80 -1.33 3.11
C TYR A 33 24.89 -0.32 3.47
N TYR A 34 26.13 -0.66 3.15
CA TYR A 34 27.28 0.21 3.38
C TYR A 34 27.58 1.03 2.12
N PRO A 35 27.94 2.32 2.26
CA PRO A 35 28.43 3.11 1.14
C PRO A 35 29.70 2.48 0.57
N THR A 36 29.89 2.62 -0.74
CA THR A 36 30.97 1.99 -1.49
C THR A 36 32.30 2.75 -1.37
N GLU A 37 32.26 4.01 -0.92
CA GLU A 37 33.44 4.84 -0.69
C GLU A 37 33.68 5.13 0.80
N PRO A 38 34.95 5.28 1.22
CA PRO A 38 35.32 5.53 2.61
C PRO A 38 35.41 7.03 2.89
N ASP A 39 34.28 7.72 2.96
CA ASP A 39 34.20 9.17 3.22
C ASP A 39 34.43 9.53 4.70
N GLY A 40 34.92 8.61 5.53
CA GLY A 40 35.18 8.83 6.97
C GLY A 40 33.92 8.98 7.85
N CYS A 41 32.73 9.13 7.26
CA CYS A 41 31.43 9.20 7.94
C CYS A 41 30.46 8.14 7.40
N SER A 42 30.85 6.87 7.42
CA SER A 42 30.07 5.78 6.84
C SER A 42 29.07 5.17 7.83
N ALA A 43 27.99 5.88 8.17
CA ALA A 43 26.82 5.24 8.74
C ALA A 43 26.06 4.52 7.61
N GLY A 44 26.11 3.18 7.59
CA GLY A 44 25.33 2.39 6.64
C GLY A 44 23.82 2.60 6.83
N VAL A 45 23.05 2.49 5.75
CA VAL A 45 21.58 2.50 5.83
C VAL A 45 21.13 1.11 6.24
N THR A 46 20.41 1.00 7.35
CA THR A 46 19.94 -0.28 7.89
C THR A 46 18.43 -0.44 7.75
N TYR A 47 18.03 -1.54 7.12
CA TYR A 47 16.64 -1.99 7.03
C TYR A 47 16.40 -3.25 7.89
N ALA A 48 17.28 -3.51 8.85
CA ALA A 48 17.27 -4.69 9.70
C ALA A 48 15.92 -4.94 10.42
N SER A 49 15.14 -3.89 10.67
CA SER A 49 13.82 -3.99 11.30
C SER A 49 12.68 -4.43 10.35
N HIS A 50 12.92 -4.51 9.04
CA HIS A 50 11.90 -4.78 8.03
C HIS A 50 12.16 -6.11 7.33
N ASN A 51 11.27 -7.08 7.53
CA ASN A 51 11.30 -8.37 6.84
C ASN A 51 10.34 -8.33 5.66
N VAL A 52 10.86 -8.57 4.46
CA VAL A 52 10.11 -8.51 3.21
C VAL A 52 10.01 -9.90 2.60
N MET A 53 8.83 -10.26 2.14
CA MET A 53 8.58 -11.47 1.35
C MET A 53 7.74 -11.12 0.14
N ILE A 54 7.94 -11.85 -0.96
CA ILE A 54 7.14 -11.75 -2.18
C ILE A 54 6.29 -13.01 -2.26
N ALA A 55 4.99 -12.85 -2.47
CA ALA A 55 4.04 -13.95 -2.40
C ALA A 55 2.90 -13.85 -3.41
N ARG A 56 2.18 -14.96 -3.60
CA ARG A 56 0.93 -15.03 -4.36
C ARG A 56 -0.23 -15.25 -3.38
N PRO A 57 -1.31 -14.45 -3.42
CA PRO A 57 -2.47 -14.73 -2.57
C PRO A 57 -3.14 -16.04 -3.00
N THR A 58 -3.41 -16.93 -2.04
CA THR A 58 -4.13 -18.17 -2.25
C THR A 58 -5.62 -17.92 -2.00
N GLY A 59 -6.44 -18.16 -3.02
CA GLY A 59 -7.88 -17.90 -2.93
C GLY A 59 -8.57 -17.79 -4.29
N ILE A 60 -9.87 -18.07 -4.29
CA ILE A 60 -10.70 -17.96 -5.50
C ILE A 60 -10.71 -16.50 -5.97
N GLY A 61 -10.46 -16.28 -7.27
CA GLY A 61 -10.42 -14.93 -7.86
C GLY A 61 -9.14 -14.12 -7.57
N LYS A 62 -8.11 -14.74 -6.97
CA LYS A 62 -6.82 -14.10 -6.68
C LYS A 62 -5.72 -14.39 -7.71
N LYS A 63 -6.01 -15.20 -8.73
CA LYS A 63 -5.09 -15.46 -9.85
C LYS A 63 -4.64 -14.15 -10.50
N GLY A 64 -3.35 -14.05 -10.82
CA GLY A 64 -2.75 -12.87 -11.44
C GLY A 64 -2.48 -11.69 -10.49
N ARG A 65 -2.56 -11.93 -9.17
CA ARG A 65 -2.13 -10.94 -8.16
C ARG A 65 -0.75 -11.27 -7.62
N LEU A 66 -0.01 -10.24 -7.27
CA LEU A 66 1.22 -10.30 -6.49
C LEU A 66 0.97 -9.67 -5.13
N ALA A 67 1.67 -10.15 -4.12
CA ALA A 67 1.68 -9.57 -2.79
C ALA A 67 3.12 -9.31 -2.34
N ILE A 68 3.34 -8.14 -1.75
CA ILE A 68 4.54 -7.87 -0.94
C ILE A 68 4.09 -7.93 0.53
N LEU A 69 4.69 -8.85 1.28
CA LEU A 69 4.44 -9.06 2.70
C LEU A 69 5.54 -8.35 3.49
N MET A 70 5.15 -7.51 4.43
CA MET A 70 6.06 -6.74 5.27
C MET A 70 5.83 -7.08 6.73
N HIS A 71 6.89 -7.42 7.46
CA HIS A 71 6.86 -7.57 8.92
C HIS A 71 7.92 -6.69 9.57
N HIS A 72 7.47 -5.81 10.46
CA HIS A 72 8.31 -4.89 11.21
C HIS A 72 7.69 -4.63 12.59
N GLY A 73 8.25 -3.72 13.38
CA GLY A 73 7.76 -3.40 14.73
C GLY A 73 6.29 -2.96 14.82
N GLY A 74 5.67 -2.52 13.71
CA GLY A 74 4.24 -2.18 13.62
C GLY A 74 3.30 -3.38 13.46
N GLY A 75 3.85 -4.58 13.21
CA GLY A 75 3.12 -5.81 12.94
C GLY A 75 3.34 -6.31 11.51
N ARG A 76 2.37 -7.08 11.01
CA ARG A 76 2.40 -7.68 9.68
C ARG A 76 1.46 -6.92 8.75
N HIS A 77 1.95 -6.59 7.57
CA HIS A 77 1.23 -5.83 6.57
C HIS A 77 1.36 -6.50 5.20
N VAL A 78 0.34 -6.34 4.37
CA VAL A 78 0.35 -6.86 3.01
C VAL A 78 -0.12 -5.81 2.02
N LEU A 79 0.66 -5.65 0.97
CA LEU A 79 0.33 -4.90 -0.23
C LEU A 79 -0.01 -5.89 -1.35
N GLU A 80 -1.29 -5.99 -1.73
CA GLU A 80 -1.72 -6.75 -2.91
C GLU A 80 -1.86 -5.81 -4.12
N PHE A 81 -1.42 -6.25 -5.30
CA PHE A 81 -1.68 -5.56 -6.56
C PHE A 81 -1.86 -6.54 -7.73
N TYR A 82 -2.53 -6.07 -8.77
CA TYR A 82 -2.79 -6.84 -10.00
C TYR A 82 -1.62 -6.74 -10.96
N GLU A 83 -1.17 -7.89 -11.47
CA GLU A 83 -0.07 -7.93 -12.46
C GLU A 83 -0.53 -7.77 -13.91
N GLY A 84 -1.83 -7.70 -14.17
CA GLY A 84 -2.37 -7.71 -15.54
C GLY A 84 -1.86 -6.57 -16.45
N LEU A 85 -1.30 -5.50 -15.88
CA LEU A 85 -0.79 -4.35 -16.62
C LEU A 85 0.74 -4.30 -16.71
N LEU A 86 1.46 -4.93 -15.78
CA LEU A 86 2.92 -4.92 -15.72
C LEU A 86 3.42 -6.23 -15.09
N PRO A 87 4.43 -6.90 -15.69
CA PRO A 87 4.92 -8.20 -15.22
C PRO A 87 5.88 -8.05 -14.02
N VAL A 88 5.42 -7.37 -12.96
CA VAL A 88 6.22 -6.94 -11.82
C VAL A 88 6.87 -8.12 -11.10
N ALA A 89 6.21 -9.27 -10.91
CA ALA A 89 6.85 -10.43 -10.30
C ALA A 89 8.03 -10.93 -11.12
N SER A 90 7.90 -11.03 -12.45
CA SER A 90 9.00 -11.55 -13.26
C SER A 90 10.25 -10.67 -13.16
N ALA A 91 10.06 -9.35 -13.15
CA ALA A 91 11.14 -8.40 -12.97
C ALA A 91 11.75 -8.50 -11.56
N LEU A 92 10.91 -8.50 -10.51
CA LEU A 92 11.37 -8.64 -9.11
C LEU A 92 12.11 -9.96 -8.87
N LEU A 93 11.61 -11.06 -9.42
CA LEU A 93 12.17 -12.41 -9.21
C LEU A 93 13.45 -12.66 -10.01
N ALA A 94 13.71 -11.86 -11.04
CA ALA A 94 14.95 -11.93 -11.81
C ALA A 94 16.11 -11.14 -11.19
N LEU A 95 15.83 -10.28 -10.21
CA LEU A 95 16.85 -9.51 -9.52
C LEU A 95 17.65 -10.38 -8.53
N PRO A 96 18.94 -10.08 -8.30
CA PRO A 96 19.65 -10.67 -7.18
C PRO A 96 19.00 -10.26 -5.84
N GLU A 97 19.25 -11.04 -4.78
CA GLU A 97 18.47 -10.94 -3.54
C GLU A 97 18.51 -9.55 -2.89
N ARG A 98 19.64 -8.84 -2.96
CA ARG A 98 19.77 -7.49 -2.38
C ARG A 98 18.90 -6.48 -3.13
N GLU A 99 18.98 -6.47 -4.45
CA GLU A 99 18.19 -5.60 -5.31
C GLU A 99 16.70 -5.96 -5.24
N GLN A 100 16.38 -7.25 -5.16
CA GLN A 100 15.03 -7.75 -4.95
C GLN A 100 14.46 -7.24 -3.63
N TYR A 101 15.21 -7.33 -2.54
CA TYR A 101 14.81 -6.77 -1.24
C TYR A 101 14.59 -5.27 -1.34
N ALA A 102 15.58 -4.53 -1.85
CA ALA A 102 15.54 -3.08 -1.92
C ALA A 102 14.34 -2.59 -2.72
N LEU A 103 14.11 -3.15 -3.91
CA LEU A 103 12.99 -2.75 -4.75
C LEU A 103 11.64 -3.11 -4.13
N ALA A 104 11.49 -4.31 -3.55
CA ALA A 104 10.26 -4.71 -2.90
C ALA A 104 9.94 -3.85 -1.67
N TYR A 105 10.97 -3.53 -0.86
CA TYR A 105 10.86 -2.58 0.25
C TYR A 105 10.42 -1.19 -0.23
N THR A 106 11.08 -0.63 -1.24
CA THR A 106 10.75 0.69 -1.79
C THR A 106 9.32 0.74 -2.34
N ILE A 107 8.87 -0.27 -3.10
CA ILE A 107 7.49 -0.34 -3.59
C ILE A 107 6.50 -0.30 -2.42
N PHE A 108 6.81 -1.03 -1.35
CA PHE A 108 5.95 -1.09 -0.17
C PHE A 108 5.85 0.26 0.54
N GLU A 109 6.98 0.87 0.90
CA GLU A 109 7.03 2.16 1.61
C GLU A 109 6.37 3.28 0.81
N GLN A 110 6.65 3.35 -0.49
CA GLN A 110 6.04 4.37 -1.36
C GLN A 110 4.53 4.20 -1.48
N ALA A 111 4.04 2.95 -1.50
CA ALA A 111 2.60 2.69 -1.46
C ALA A 111 1.98 3.12 -0.12
N ASP A 112 2.67 2.95 1.01
CA ASP A 112 2.16 3.36 2.32
C ASP A 112 2.14 4.89 2.48
N GLU A 113 3.20 5.57 2.06
CA GLU A 113 3.28 7.03 2.04
C GLU A 113 2.15 7.62 1.18
N CYS A 114 1.93 7.07 -0.02
CA CYS A 114 0.83 7.46 -0.89
C CYS A 114 -0.54 7.22 -0.24
N ALA A 115 -0.72 6.07 0.43
CA ALA A 115 -1.96 5.76 1.14
C ALA A 115 -2.21 6.71 2.32
N MET A 116 -1.17 7.08 3.08
CA MET A 116 -1.25 8.07 4.13
C MET A 116 -1.63 9.45 3.61
N GLY A 117 -0.98 9.91 2.53
CA GLY A 117 -1.31 11.18 1.87
C GLY A 117 -2.76 11.24 1.40
N MET A 118 -3.25 10.17 0.78
CA MET A 118 -4.65 10.06 0.35
C MET A 118 -5.63 10.09 1.53
N ARG A 119 -5.33 9.40 2.64
CA ARG A 119 -6.17 9.43 3.85
C ARG A 119 -6.21 10.82 4.46
N ALA A 120 -5.08 11.53 4.51
CA ALA A 120 -5.01 12.89 5.04
C ALA A 120 -5.80 13.88 4.16
N ALA A 121 -5.66 13.78 2.83
CA ALA A 121 -6.40 14.60 1.88
C ALA A 121 -7.92 14.37 1.99
N GLU A 122 -8.34 13.10 2.07
CA GLU A 122 -9.75 12.76 2.23
C GLU A 122 -10.27 13.23 3.61
N ALA A 123 -9.52 13.04 4.70
CA ALA A 123 -9.91 13.55 6.02
C ALA A 123 -10.13 15.07 6.03
N ARG A 124 -9.23 15.82 5.38
CA ARG A 124 -9.38 17.27 5.22
C ARG A 124 -10.65 17.62 4.43
N ARG A 125 -10.89 16.95 3.30
CA ARG A 125 -12.09 17.15 2.48
C ARG A 125 -13.37 16.91 3.27
N TRP A 126 -13.41 15.88 4.11
CA TRP A 126 -14.56 15.59 4.98
C TRP A 126 -14.73 16.63 6.09
N ALA A 127 -13.65 17.12 6.69
CA ALA A 127 -13.69 18.18 7.69
C ALA A 127 -14.25 19.48 7.10
N GLU A 128 -13.76 19.91 5.95
CA GLU A 128 -14.26 21.09 5.22
C GLU A 128 -15.75 20.91 4.85
N ALA A 129 -16.14 19.73 4.35
CA ALA A 129 -17.53 19.43 4.05
C ALA A 129 -18.45 19.42 5.29
N HIS A 130 -17.92 19.07 6.47
CA HIS A 130 -18.66 19.14 7.72
C HIS A 130 -18.96 20.60 8.09
N VAL A 131 -17.93 21.45 8.09
CA VAL A 131 -18.04 22.90 8.37
C VAL A 131 -19.01 23.57 7.40
N ASP A 132 -18.96 23.22 6.11
CA ASP A 132 -19.84 23.78 5.09
C ASP A 132 -21.28 23.24 5.10
N GLY A 133 -21.57 22.26 5.98
CA GLY A 133 -22.85 21.56 6.02
C GLY A 133 -23.16 20.79 4.72
N ARG A 134 -22.13 20.25 4.05
CA ARG A 134 -22.21 19.49 2.78
C ARG A 134 -22.28 17.97 2.97
N ILE A 135 -22.24 17.46 4.19
CA ILE A 135 -22.41 16.03 4.44
C ILE A 135 -23.89 15.66 4.28
N ARG A 136 -24.15 14.63 3.46
CA ARG A 136 -25.49 14.13 3.16
C ARG A 136 -25.58 12.64 3.40
N LYS A 137 -26.80 12.18 3.69
CA LYS A 137 -27.13 10.77 3.80
C LYS A 137 -28.12 10.41 2.70
N ARG A 138 -27.84 9.36 1.94
CA ARG A 138 -28.75 8.83 0.91
C ARG A 138 -29.06 7.37 1.23
N ARG A 139 -30.33 7.01 1.19
CA ARG A 139 -30.76 5.62 1.28
C ARG A 139 -30.67 4.99 -0.10
N ARG A 140 -30.02 3.84 -0.21
CA ARG A 140 -29.97 2.99 -1.41
C ARG A 140 -30.41 1.59 -1.02
N GLY A 141 -31.69 1.29 -1.23
CA GLY A 141 -32.32 0.05 -0.77
C GLY A 141 -32.30 -0.09 0.75
N ARG A 142 -31.69 -1.18 1.25
CA ARG A 142 -31.49 -1.44 2.69
C ARG A 142 -30.28 -0.72 3.28
N SER A 143 -29.42 -0.11 2.46
CA SER A 143 -28.21 0.58 2.94
C SER A 143 -28.41 2.09 3.04
N GLN A 144 -27.74 2.72 4.02
CA GLN A 144 -27.62 4.17 4.12
C GLN A 144 -26.16 4.53 3.84
N GLN A 145 -25.93 5.37 2.83
CA GLN A 145 -24.60 5.85 2.47
C GLN A 145 -24.45 7.32 2.85
N VAL A 146 -23.31 7.66 3.41
CA VAL A 146 -22.90 9.05 3.69
C VAL A 146 -22.00 9.51 2.56
N TYR A 147 -22.21 10.71 2.06
CA TYR A 147 -21.40 11.30 1.00
C TYR A 147 -21.25 12.81 1.18
N VAL A 148 -20.22 13.36 0.56
CA VAL A 148 -20.00 14.81 0.47
C VAL A 148 -20.72 15.35 -0.77
N GLU A 149 -21.70 16.23 -0.56
CA GLU A 149 -22.41 16.97 -1.61
C GLU A 149 -21.39 17.78 -2.44
N THR A 150 -21.44 17.61 -3.76
CA THR A 150 -20.65 18.40 -4.71
C THR A 150 -21.18 19.83 -4.78
N GLU A 151 -20.35 20.77 -5.25
CA GLU A 151 -20.80 22.17 -5.41
C GLU A 151 -21.98 22.30 -6.38
N ALA A 152 -21.99 21.51 -7.45
CA ALA A 152 -23.10 21.46 -8.41
C ALA A 152 -24.41 20.98 -7.75
N GLU A 153 -24.35 19.90 -6.96
CA GLU A 153 -25.52 19.40 -6.21
C GLU A 153 -26.01 20.43 -5.19
N ARG A 154 -25.08 21.13 -4.51
CA ARG A 154 -25.41 22.20 -3.56
C ARG A 154 -26.09 23.37 -4.24
N ALA A 155 -25.63 23.77 -5.43
CA ALA A 155 -26.24 24.84 -6.22
C ALA A 155 -27.67 24.49 -6.64
N ILE A 156 -27.87 23.29 -7.19
CA ILE A 156 -29.20 22.78 -7.58
C ILE A 156 -30.17 22.75 -6.40
N ARG A 157 -29.68 22.40 -5.20
CA ARG A 157 -30.50 22.38 -3.99
C ARG A 157 -30.88 23.77 -3.51
N ARG A 158 -29.99 24.77 -3.65
CA ARG A 158 -30.26 26.16 -3.24
C ARG A 158 -31.16 26.92 -4.20
N SER A 159 -31.27 26.45 -5.45
CA SER A 159 -32.20 27.02 -6.44
C SER A 159 -33.61 26.43 -6.38
N ARG A 160 -33.88 25.51 -5.45
CA ARG A 160 -35.22 24.98 -5.14
C ARG A 160 -35.73 25.59 -3.85
#